data_AF-A0A8T4JGP9-F1
#
_entry.id   AF-A0A8T4JGP9-F1
#
_cell.length_a   1.000
_cell.length_b   1.000
_cell.length_c   1.000
_cell.angle_alpha   90.00
_cell.angle_beta   90.00
_cell.angle_gamma   90.00
#
_symmetry.space_group_name_H-M   'P 1'
#
loop_
_entity.id
_entity.type
_entity.pdbx_description
1 polymer ?
#
loop_
_entity_poly.entity_id
_entity_poly.type
_entity_poly.pdbx_seq_one_letter_code
_entity_poly.pdbx_strand_id
1 'polypeptide(L)' 'MVEKNIVCKDCGKEFSFNKTNKYIRKYCDKCSKKRKEDYENLYMVKAEDCDEE' A
#
# COMPACT_ATOMS: atom_id res chain seq x y z
N MET A 1 -17.17 -0.82 -18.13
CA MET A 1 -15.96 -0.49 -17.34
C MET A 1 -14.93 -1.56 -17.64
N VAL A 2 -13.65 -1.24 -17.86
CA VAL A 2 -12.64 -2.27 -18.17
C VAL A 2 -12.03 -2.74 -16.85
N GLU A 3 -12.53 -3.87 -16.35
CA GLU A 3 -11.99 -4.55 -15.18
C GLU A 3 -10.81 -5.43 -15.61
N LYS A 4 -9.71 -5.37 -14.87
CA LYS A 4 -8.56 -6.24 -15.05
C LYS A 4 -8.25 -6.93 -13.74
N ASN A 5 -8.12 -8.26 -13.79
CA ASN A 5 -7.58 -9.03 -12.68
C ASN A 5 -6.07 -8.83 -12.64
N ILE A 6 -5.57 -8.44 -11.48
CA ILE A 6 -4.15 -8.25 -11.23
C ILE A 6 -3.76 -8.92 -9.91
N VAL A 7 -2.50 -9.34 -9.82
CA VAL A 7 -1.97 -10.01 -8.63
C VAL A 7 -1.36 -8.97 -7.69
N CYS A 8 -1.74 -9.02 -6.42
CA CYS A 8 -1.13 -8.20 -5.38
C CYS A 8 0.33 -8.60 -5.19
N LYS A 9 1.26 -7.64 -5.31
CA LYS A 9 2.69 -7.90 -5.14
C LYS A 9 3.10 -8.33 -3.72
N ASP A 10 2.26 -8.06 -2.72
CA ASP A 10 2.57 -8.25 -1.30
C ASP A 10 2.03 -9.60 -0.77
N CYS A 11 0.78 -9.94 -1.11
CA CYS A 11 0.14 -11.18 -0.63
C CYS A 11 -0.15 -12.21 -1.74
N GLY A 12 0.19 -11.93 -2.99
CA GLY A 12 -0.03 -12.85 -4.12
C GLY A 12 -1.50 -13.08 -4.50
N LYS A 13 -2.44 -12.39 -3.87
CA LYS A 13 -3.88 -12.55 -4.17
C LYS A 13 -4.28 -11.83 -5.44
N GLU A 14 -5.09 -12.50 -6.26
CA GLU A 14 -5.74 -11.90 -7.41
C GLU A 14 -6.90 -11.00 -6.97
N PHE A 15 -7.00 -9.82 -7.58
CA PHE A 15 -8.09 -8.89 -7.33
C PHE A 15 -8.47 -8.13 -8.60
N SER A 16 -9.76 -7.81 -8.71
CA SER A 16 -10.31 -7.02 -9.81
C SER A 16 -9.98 -5.55 -9.61
N PHE A 17 -9.39 -4.92 -10.62
CA PHE A 17 -9.08 -3.51 -10.63
C PHE A 17 -9.72 -2.82 -11.83
N ASN A 18 -10.39 -1.70 -11.59
CA ASN A 18 -10.95 -0.86 -12.64
C ASN A 18 -9.83 -0.06 -13.32
N LYS A 19 -9.55 -0.38 -14.59
CA LYS A 19 -8.49 0.22 -15.41
C LYS A 19 -8.79 1.65 -15.88
N THR A 20 -9.85 2.28 -15.38
CA THR A 20 -10.16 3.69 -15.66
C THR A 20 -9.16 4.65 -15.01
N ASN A 21 -8.41 4.18 -14.01
CA ASN A 21 -7.36 4.97 -13.40
C ASN A 21 -6.08 4.99 -14.24
N LYS A 22 -5.50 6.18 -14.44
CA LYS A 22 -4.18 6.37 -15.09
C LYS A 22 -3.08 5.57 -14.40
N TYR A 23 -3.21 5.34 -13.09
CA TYR A 23 -2.25 4.60 -12.28
C TYR A 23 -2.78 3.20 -11.95
N ILE A 24 -2.04 2.18 -12.37
CA ILE A 24 -2.36 0.78 -12.07
C ILE A 24 -2.03 0.50 -10.60
N ARG A 25 -3.01 0.01 -9.85
CA ARG A 25 -2.80 -0.41 -8.47
C ARG A 25 -1.89 -1.65 -8.45
N LYS A 26 -0.93 -1.71 -7.53
CA LYS A 26 0.00 -2.86 -7.39
C LYS A 26 -0.35 -3.80 -6.22
N TYR A 27 -1.25 -3.35 -5.36
CA TYR A 27 -1.57 -3.97 -4.08
C TYR A 27 -3.09 -4.09 -3.94
N CYS A 28 -3.57 -5.17 -3.33
CA CYS A 28 -4.97 -5.28 -2.95
C CYS A 28 -5.32 -4.25 -1.86
N ASP A 29 -6.62 -4.04 -1.60
CA ASP A 29 -7.09 -3.08 -0.61
C ASP A 29 -6.47 -3.25 0.78
N LYS A 30 -6.30 -4.49 1.22
CA LYS A 30 -5.73 -4.79 2.55
C LYS A 30 -4.27 -4.36 2.64
N CYS A 31 -3.42 -4.80 1.70
CA CYS A 31 -2.00 -4.47 1.69
C CYS A 31 -1.76 -2.98 1.42
N SER A 32 -2.60 -2.38 0.57
CA SER A 32 -2.56 -0.94 0.28
C SER A 32 -2.90 -0.10 1.52
N LYS A 33 -3.91 -0.49 2.31
CA LYS A 33 -4.27 0.19 3.56
C LYS A 33 -3.16 0.06 4.60
N LYS A 34 -2.67 -1.17 4.82
CA LYS A 34 -1.60 -1.43 5.78
C LYS A 34 -0.36 -0.58 5.51
N ARG A 35 0.07 -0.45 4.24
CA ARG A 35 1.19 0.44 3.89
C ARG A 35 0.90 1.91 4.11
N LYS A 36 -0.34 2.36 3.89
CA LYS A 36 -0.70 3.75 4.17
C LYS A 36 -0.60 4.03 5.65
N GLU A 37 -1.13 3.13 6.49
CA GLU A 37 -1.00 3.21 7.94
C GLU A 37 0.46 3.17 8.38
N ASP A 38 1.27 2.25 7.84
CA ASP A 38 2.70 2.15 8.13
C ASP A 38 3.45 3.45 7.78
N TYR A 39 3.17 4.03 6.61
CA TYR A 39 3.76 5.29 6.17
C TYR A 39 3.28 6.50 6.98
N GLU A 40 2.01 6.53 7.40
CA GLU A 40 1.48 7.57 8.27
C GLU A 40 2.06 7.47 9.69
N ASN A 41 2.27 6.25 10.18
CA ASN A 41 2.95 5.99 11.45
C ASN A 41 4.47 6.23 11.38
N LEU A 42 5.08 6.17 10.18
CA LEU A 42 6.50 6.45 9.98
C LEU A 42 6.88 7.88 10.39
N TYR A 43 5.96 8.84 10.22
CA TYR A 43 6.17 10.24 10.65
C TYR A 43 5.88 10.47 12.14
N MET A 44 5.36 9.48 12.86
CA MET A 44 5.18 9.55 14.32
C MET A 44 6.44 9.10 15.08
N VAL A 45 7.48 8.62 14.39
CA VAL A 45 8.80 8.42 14.97
C VAL A 45 9.39 9.81 15.23
N LYS A 46 9.13 10.32 16.44
CA LYS A 46 9.79 11.51 16.97
C LYS A 46 11.30 11.26 17.01
N ALA A 47 12.08 12.29 16.68
CA ALA A 47 13.54 12.28 16.79
C ALA A 47 14.06 12.06 18.24
N GLU A 48 13.17 11.92 19.22
CA GLU A 48 13.48 11.74 20.65
C GLU A 48 13.91 10.30 21.01
N ASP A 49 13.88 9.33 20.08
CA ASP A 49 14.38 7.95 20.30
C ASP A 49 15.78 7.71 19.67
N CYS A 50 16.42 8.76 19.13
CA CYS A 50 17.82 8.73 18.73
C CYS A 50 18.67 9.32 19.88
N ASP A 51 18.64 8.68 21.05
CA ASP A 51 19.59 8.96 22.13
C ASP A 51 20.95 8.36 21.68
N GLU A 52 21.80 9.21 21.12
CA GLU A 52 23.25 8.96 21.01
C GLU A 52 23.80 8.83 22.44
N GLU A 53 24.19 7.61 22.80
CA GLU A 53 25.14 7.17 23.86
C GLU A 53 25.26 7.97 25.17
#